data_AF-A0A8C0TP16-F1
#
_entry.id   AF-A0A8C0TP16-F1
#
_cell.length_a   1.000
_cell.length_b   1.000
_cell.length_c   1.000
_cell.angle_alpha   90.00
_cell.angle_beta   90.00
_cell.angle_gamma   90.00
#
_symmetry.space_group_name_H-M   'P 1'
#
loop_
_entity.id
_entity.type
_entity.pdbx_description
1 polymer ?
#
loop_
_entity_poly.entity_id
_entity_poly.type
_entity_poly.pdbx_seq_one_letter_code
_entity_poly.pdbx_strand_id
1 'polypeptide(L)'
;MKASGTLREYKVVGRCLPTPKCHTPPLYRMRIFAPNHVVAKSRFWYFVSQLKKMKKSSGEIVYCGQVFEKSPLRVKNFGIWLRYDSHRARAHSIQIMKVEEIAASKCRRPAVKQFHDSKIKFPLPHRVLHRQHKPRFTTKRPNTFF
;
A
#
# COMPACT_ATOMS: atom_id res chain seq x y z
N MET A 1 5.05 -9.29 9.24
CA MET A 1 3.95 -8.31 9.34
C MET A 1 2.68 -8.93 8.77
N LYS A 2 1.54 -8.76 9.44
CA LYS A 2 0.21 -9.11 8.92
C LYS A 2 -0.38 -7.89 8.22
N ALA A 3 -0.82 -8.02 6.97
CA ALA A 3 -1.62 -6.99 6.30
C ALA A 3 -3.06 -7.16 6.81
N SER A 4 -3.42 -6.38 7.82
CA SER A 4 -4.77 -6.37 8.40
C SER A 4 -5.43 -5.04 8.11
N GLY A 5 -6.66 -5.09 7.60
CA GLY A 5 -7.41 -3.91 7.19
C GLY A 5 -6.73 -3.12 6.06
N THR A 6 -7.10 -1.86 5.96
CA THR A 6 -6.55 -0.92 4.97
C THR A 6 -5.18 -0.41 5.42
N LEU A 7 -4.17 -0.56 4.56
CA LEU A 7 -2.84 -0.04 4.83
C LEU A 7 -2.83 1.50 4.78
N ARG A 8 -2.03 2.10 5.65
CA ARG A 8 -1.77 3.54 5.69
C ARG A 8 -0.31 3.79 5.33
N GLU A 9 -0.04 4.93 4.72
CA GLU A 9 1.31 5.35 4.42
C GLU A 9 1.91 6.12 5.60
N TYR A 10 3.12 5.75 6.02
CA TYR A 10 3.88 6.44 7.05
C TYR A 10 5.21 6.93 6.48
N LYS A 11 5.52 8.21 6.73
CA LYS A 11 6.86 8.76 6.59
C LYS A 11 7.59 8.50 7.91
N VAL A 12 8.58 7.61 7.87
CA VAL A 12 9.43 7.28 9.02
C VAL A 12 10.82 7.80 8.76
N VAL A 13 11.37 8.56 9.71
CA VAL A 13 12.73 9.10 9.68
C VAL A 13 13.48 8.59 10.90
N GLY A 14 14.67 8.03 10.70
CA GLY A 14 15.54 7.56 11.77
C GLY A 14 17.02 7.82 11.49
N ARG A 15 17.82 7.75 12.55
CA ARG A 15 19.28 7.93 12.51
C ARG A 15 19.97 7.00 13.52
N CYS A 16 21.28 6.84 13.39
CA CYS A 16 22.08 6.26 14.48
C CYS A 16 22.06 7.23 15.68
N LEU A 17 22.30 6.69 16.88
CA LEU A 17 22.57 7.55 18.03
C LEU A 17 23.91 8.28 17.82
N PRO A 18 24.02 9.55 18.23
CA PRO A 18 25.29 10.26 18.25
C PRO A 18 26.35 9.49 19.04
N THR A 19 27.57 9.43 18.51
CA THR A 19 28.73 8.81 19.17
C THR A 19 29.88 9.81 19.24
N PRO A 20 30.87 9.64 20.13
CA PRO A 20 32.04 10.54 20.17
C PRO A 20 32.79 10.63 18.85
N LYS A 21 32.72 9.58 18.02
CA LYS A 21 33.32 9.56 16.67
C LYS A 21 32.47 10.30 15.63
N CYS A 22 31.15 10.32 15.79
CA CYS A 22 30.21 10.93 14.86
C CYS A 22 29.07 11.59 15.63
N HIS A 23 29.21 12.90 15.85
CA HIS A 23 28.27 13.72 16.62
C HIS A 23 26.93 13.93 15.87
N THR A 24 26.97 14.01 14.54
CA THR A 24 25.79 14.31 13.71
C THR A 24 25.55 13.23 12.65
N PRO A 25 25.00 12.06 13.04
CA PRO A 25 24.71 10.98 12.09
C PRO A 25 23.62 11.38 11.09
N PRO A 26 23.68 10.89 9.83
CA PRO A 26 22.73 11.25 8.79
C PRO A 26 21.33 10.68 9.07
N LEU A 27 20.32 11.42 8.61
CA LEU A 27 18.91 11.04 8.69
C LEU A 27 18.49 10.22 7.48
N TYR A 28 17.84 9.09 7.72
CA TYR A 28 17.27 8.25 6.67
C TYR A 28 15.75 8.31 6.72
N ARG A 29 15.13 8.58 5.57
CA ARG A 29 13.67 8.64 5.41
C ARG A 29 13.17 7.48 4.56
N MET A 30 12.12 6.80 5.03
CA MET A 30 11.42 5.76 4.27
C MET A 30 9.91 6.01 4.24
N ARG A 31 9.27 5.61 3.15
CA ARG A 31 7.80 5.50 3.04
C ARG A 31 7.44 4.06 3.38
N ILE A 32 6.71 3.86 4.46
CA ILE A 32 6.36 2.54 4.99
C ILE A 32 4.83 2.38 4.94
N PHE A 33 4.35 1.33 4.29
CA PHE A 33 2.93 0.99 4.28
C PHE A 33 2.61 0.03 5.43
N ALA A 34 1.76 0.46 6.37
CA ALA A 34 1.40 -0.32 7.54
C ALA A 34 0.00 -0.01 8.08
N PRO A 35 -0.65 -0.95 8.81
CA PRO A 35 -1.93 -0.70 9.46
C PRO A 35 -1.87 0.41 10.52
N ASN A 36 -0.76 0.49 11.25
CA ASN A 36 -0.56 1.45 12.33
C ASN A 36 0.92 1.86 12.46
N HIS A 37 1.17 2.88 13.26
CA HIS A 37 2.50 3.46 13.45
C HIS A 37 3.48 2.50 14.17
N VAL A 38 3.00 1.59 15.02
CA VAL A 38 3.85 0.60 15.73
C VAL A 38 4.47 -0.36 14.73
N VAL A 39 3.64 -0.92 13.84
CA VAL A 39 4.10 -1.80 12.78
C VAL A 39 4.96 -1.03 11.77
N ALA A 40 4.64 0.24 11.50
CA ALA A 40 5.48 1.09 10.64
C ALA A 40 6.90 1.25 11.20
N LYS A 41 7.04 1.56 12.50
CA LYS A 41 8.35 1.64 13.19
C LYS A 41 9.10 0.30 13.14
N SER A 42 8.40 -0.81 13.36
CA SER A 42 8.98 -2.16 13.26
C SER A 42 9.51 -2.46 11.85
N ARG A 43 8.74 -2.14 10.81
CA ARG A 43 9.14 -2.35 9.41
C ARG A 43 10.27 -1.43 8.97
N PHE A 44 10.30 -0.19 9.46
CA PHE A 44 11.45 0.71 9.25
C PHE A 44 12.74 0.05 9.74
N TRP A 45 12.76 -0.47 10.97
CA TRP A 45 13.93 -1.16 11.51
C TRP A 45 14.33 -2.38 10.71
N TYR A 46 13.36 -3.17 10.23
CA TYR A 46 13.61 -4.32 9.37
C TYR A 46 14.32 -3.94 8.06
N PHE A 47 13.85 -2.89 7.37
CA PHE A 47 14.44 -2.47 6.11
C PHE A 47 15.76 -1.73 6.29
N VAL A 48 15.86 -0.83 7.28
CA VAL A 48 17.10 -0.07 7.50
C VAL A 48 18.26 -0.98 7.87
N SER A 49 18.02 -2.08 8.61
CA SER A 49 19.07 -3.04 8.95
C SER A 49 19.57 -3.85 7.75
N GLN A 50 18.75 -3.99 6.70
CA GLN A 50 19.16 -4.63 5.44
C GLN A 50 19.97 -3.69 4.56
N LEU A 51 19.70 -2.39 4.61
CA LEU A 51 20.34 -1.38 3.76
C LEU A 51 21.58 -0.75 4.41
N LYS A 52 21.57 -0.60 5.74
CA LYS A 52 22.60 0.06 6.54
C LYS A 52 22.88 -0.77 7.79
N LYS A 53 24.09 -0.69 8.33
CA LYS A 53 24.48 -1.34 9.60
C LYS A 53 23.90 -0.61 10.82
N MET A 54 22.58 -0.39 10.83
CA MET A 54 21.85 0.30 11.89
C MET A 54 20.84 -0.65 12.52
N LYS A 55 20.82 -0.73 13.85
CA LYS A 55 19.87 -1.54 14.63
C LYS A 55 19.05 -0.63 15.53
N LYS A 56 17.90 -1.14 16.01
CA LYS A 56 17.03 -0.42 16.95
C LYS A 56 17.74 -0.01 18.24
N SER A 57 18.72 -0.80 18.72
CA SER A 57 19.49 -0.49 19.93
C SER A 57 20.52 0.62 19.72
N SER A 58 21.05 0.76 18.50
CA SER A 58 22.09 1.74 18.16
C SER A 58 21.56 2.96 17.41
N GLY A 59 20.24 3.11 17.32
CA GLY A 59 19.60 4.18 16.58
C GLY A 59 18.24 4.53 17.16
N GLU A 60 17.71 5.65 16.69
CA GLU A 60 16.44 6.20 17.13
C GLU A 60 15.58 6.61 15.93
N ILE A 61 14.26 6.58 16.13
CA ILE A 61 13.30 7.12 15.17
C ILE A 61 13.02 8.55 15.58
N VAL A 62 13.42 9.50 14.74
CA VAL A 62 13.24 10.94 14.96
C VAL A 62 11.80 11.36 14.65
N TYR A 63 11.21 10.80 13.59
CA TYR A 63 9.85 11.13 13.19
C TYR A 63 9.12 9.91 12.65
N CYS A 64 7.86 9.74 13.04
CA CYS A 64 6.94 8.78 12.43
C CYS A 64 5.57 9.43 12.33
N GLY A 65 5.17 9.79 11.11
CA GLY A 65 3.89 10.44 10.85
C GLY A 65 3.19 9.83 9.64
N GLN A 66 1.86 9.77 9.70
CA GLN A 66 1.06 9.32 8.58
C GLN A 66 1.10 10.35 7.45
N VAL A 67 1.30 9.88 6.23
CA VAL A 67 1.20 10.68 5.01
C VAL A 67 -0.17 10.43 4.41
N PHE A 68 -0.94 11.49 4.24
CA PHE A 68 -2.23 11.42 3.57
C PHE A 68 -2.06 11.68 2.08
N GLU A 69 -2.93 11.06 1.29
CA GLU A 69 -2.97 11.26 -0.16
C GLU A 69 -3.30 12.72 -0.47
N LYS A 70 -2.54 13.35 -1.38
CA LYS A 70 -2.70 14.78 -1.69
C LYS A 70 -3.99 15.08 -2.44
N SER A 71 -4.44 14.17 -3.29
CA SER A 71 -5.64 14.36 -4.12
C SER A 71 -6.46 13.06 -4.13
N PRO A 72 -7.19 12.76 -3.03
CA PRO A 72 -7.91 11.49 -2.86
C PRO A 72 -9.13 11.35 -3.77
N LEU A 73 -9.67 12.46 -4.28
CA LEU A 73 -10.84 12.48 -5.16
C LEU A 73 -10.51 12.19 -6.63
N ARG A 74 -9.22 12.20 -7.00
CA ARG A 74 -8.76 11.98 -8.37
C ARG A 74 -8.27 10.55 -8.53
N VAL A 75 -8.84 9.82 -9.51
CA VAL A 75 -8.35 8.50 -9.89
C VAL A 75 -6.95 8.61 -10.50
N LYS A 76 -6.05 7.72 -10.10
CA LYS A 76 -4.64 7.71 -10.50
C LYS A 76 -4.18 6.31 -10.84
N ASN A 77 -3.18 6.22 -11.70
CA ASN A 77 -2.44 4.98 -11.92
C ASN A 77 -1.21 4.97 -11.03
N PHE A 78 -0.98 3.87 -10.31
CA PHE A 78 0.22 3.70 -9.49
C PHE A 78 1.08 2.55 -10.01
N GLY A 79 2.38 2.82 -10.18
CA GLY A 79 3.40 1.79 -10.35
C GLY A 79 3.90 1.33 -8.99
N ILE A 80 3.87 0.02 -8.76
CA ILE A 80 4.39 -0.59 -7.54
C ILE A 80 5.52 -1.53 -7.93
N TRP A 81 6.73 -1.23 -7.46
CA TRP A 81 7.88 -2.12 -7.53
C TRP A 81 7.99 -2.84 -6.21
N LEU A 82 7.80 -4.16 -6.29
CA LEU A 82 7.81 -5.04 -5.14
C LEU A 82 8.77 -6.21 -5.41
N ARG A 83 9.38 -6.70 -4.34
CA ARG A 83 10.15 -7.93 -4.29
C ARG A 83 9.37 -8.94 -3.46
N TYR A 84 9.29 -10.17 -3.92
CA TYR A 84 8.60 -11.27 -3.26
C TYR A 84 9.24 -12.59 -3.66
N ASP A 85 9.09 -13.62 -2.84
CA ASP A 85 9.71 -14.93 -3.08
C ASP A 85 8.82 -15.86 -3.94
N SER A 86 7.49 -15.76 -3.81
CA SER A 86 6.51 -16.58 -4.57
C SER A 86 5.17 -15.86 -4.75
N HIS A 87 4.41 -16.15 -5.82
CA HIS A 87 3.12 -15.50 -6.09
C HIS A 87 2.04 -15.76 -5.02
N ARG A 88 2.10 -16.91 -4.33
CA ARG A 88 1.29 -17.14 -3.11
C ARG A 88 1.96 -16.52 -1.88
N ALA A 89 2.48 -15.30 -2.03
CA ALA A 89 3.23 -14.62 -0.99
C ALA A 89 2.32 -14.22 0.17
N ARG A 90 2.83 -14.45 1.37
CA ARG A 90 2.29 -13.84 2.58
C ARG A 90 2.83 -12.43 2.73
N ALA A 91 2.11 -11.56 3.42
CA ALA A 91 2.49 -10.15 3.61
C ALA A 91 3.89 -9.95 4.23
N HIS A 92 4.43 -10.94 4.95
CA HIS A 92 5.79 -10.86 5.49
C HIS A 92 6.89 -11.04 4.44
N SER A 93 6.62 -11.78 3.35
CA SER A 93 7.58 -12.01 2.26
C SER A 93 7.56 -10.90 1.22
N ILE A 94 6.49 -10.11 1.17
CA ILE A 94 6.36 -8.99 0.23
C ILE A 94 7.14 -7.78 0.76
N GLN A 95 8.03 -7.25 -0.07
CA GLN A 95 8.80 -6.04 0.19
C GLN A 95 8.44 -4.99 -0.87
N ILE A 96 7.75 -3.93 -0.47
CA ILE A 96 7.45 -2.79 -1.35
C ILE A 96 8.69 -1.89 -1.40
N MET A 97 9.30 -1.75 -2.57
CA MET A 97 10.51 -0.96 -2.75
C MET A 97 10.19 0.48 -3.17
N LYS A 98 9.25 0.64 -4.11
CA LYS A 98 8.88 1.95 -4.65
C LYS A 98 7.41 1.96 -5.06
N VAL A 99 6.75 3.08 -4.80
CA VAL A 99 5.40 3.38 -5.29
C VAL A 99 5.41 4.78 -5.90
N GLU A 100 4.91 4.90 -7.12
CA GLU A 100 4.93 6.15 -7.89
C GLU A 100 3.64 6.34 -8.70
N GLU A 101 3.16 7.57 -8.80
CA GLU A 101 2.04 7.95 -9.69
C GLU A 101 2.53 7.94 -11.15
N ILE A 102 1.81 7.25 -12.03
CA ILE A 102 2.17 7.04 -13.44
C ILE A 102 1.14 7.74 -14.34
N ALA A 103 1.62 8.51 -15.33
CA ALA A 103 0.77 9.08 -16.36
C ALA A 103 0.15 8.00 -17.26
N ALA A 104 -1.06 8.24 -17.77
CA ALA A 104 -1.82 7.27 -18.57
C ALA A 104 -1.02 6.70 -19.76
N SER A 105 -0.23 7.54 -20.44
CA SER A 105 0.61 7.14 -21.59
C SER A 105 1.74 6.16 -21.23
N LYS A 106 2.27 6.23 -20.00
CA LYS A 106 3.38 5.39 -19.52
C LYS A 106 2.93 4.08 -18.87
N CYS A 107 1.62 3.87 -18.74
CA CYS A 107 1.09 2.62 -18.20
C CYS A 107 1.45 1.46 -19.14
N ARG A 108 1.78 0.28 -18.58
CA ARG A 108 2.20 -0.90 -19.37
C ARG A 108 1.15 -2.00 -19.41
N ARG A 109 0.29 -2.10 -18.37
CA ARG A 109 -0.65 -3.23 -18.22
C ARG A 109 -1.92 -3.00 -19.06
N PRO A 110 -2.31 -3.92 -19.95
CA PRO A 110 -3.50 -3.75 -20.79
C PRO A 110 -4.78 -3.62 -19.95
N ALA A 111 -4.89 -4.38 -18.85
CA ALA A 111 -6.01 -4.30 -17.90
C ALA A 111 -6.18 -2.92 -17.24
N VAL A 112 -5.12 -2.11 -17.15
CA VAL A 112 -5.21 -0.71 -16.69
C VAL A 112 -5.51 0.20 -17.88
N LYS A 113 -4.82 0.01 -19.01
CA LYS A 113 -4.99 0.82 -20.23
C LYS A 113 -6.41 0.81 -20.77
N GLN A 114 -7.15 -0.30 -20.65
CA GLN A 114 -8.52 -0.39 -21.14
C GLN A 114 -9.47 0.65 -20.52
N PHE A 115 -9.14 1.17 -19.33
CA PHE A 115 -9.93 2.20 -18.66
C PHE A 115 -9.56 3.64 -19.08
N HIS A 116 -8.55 3.82 -19.94
CA HIS A 116 -8.11 5.13 -20.41
C HIS A 116 -8.90 5.57 -21.65
N ASP A 117 -10.22 5.69 -21.52
CA ASP A 117 -11.10 6.18 -22.57
C ASP A 117 -12.05 7.27 -22.02
N SER A 118 -12.08 8.42 -22.68
CA SER A 118 -12.96 9.54 -22.35
C SER A 118 -14.44 9.26 -22.57
N LYS A 119 -14.78 8.32 -23.48
CA LYS A 119 -16.15 7.94 -23.82
C LYS A 119 -16.50 6.53 -23.33
N ILE A 120 -15.80 6.06 -22.30
CA ILE A 120 -15.98 4.71 -21.78
C ILE A 120 -17.44 4.44 -21.40
N LYS A 121 -17.98 3.33 -21.89
CA LYS A 121 -19.36 2.91 -21.62
C LYS A 121 -19.41 1.39 -21.55
N PHE A 122 -20.03 0.86 -20.50
CA PHE A 122 -20.27 -0.57 -20.36
C PHE A 122 -21.60 -0.81 -19.65
N PRO A 123 -22.39 -1.81 -20.07
CA PRO A 123 -23.53 -2.29 -19.29
C PRO A 123 -23.03 -3.13 -18.09
N LEU A 124 -23.92 -3.44 -17.15
CA LEU A 124 -23.72 -4.45 -16.11
C LEU A 124 -24.57 -5.69 -16.48
N PRO A 125 -24.02 -6.68 -17.21
CA PRO A 125 -24.83 -7.71 -17.88
C PRO A 125 -25.60 -8.63 -16.92
N HIS A 126 -25.06 -8.86 -15.73
CA HIS A 126 -25.67 -9.74 -14.73
C HIS A 126 -25.50 -9.15 -13.33
N ARG A 127 -26.62 -8.82 -12.68
CA ARG A 127 -26.64 -8.23 -11.33
C ARG A 127 -27.19 -9.24 -10.32
N VAL A 128 -26.32 -9.76 -9.47
CA VAL A 128 -26.69 -10.73 -8.43
C VAL A 128 -27.38 -10.02 -7.26
N LEU A 129 -28.49 -10.58 -6.78
CA LEU A 129 -29.14 -10.10 -5.56
C LEU A 129 -28.35 -10.55 -4.32
N HIS A 130 -27.82 -9.60 -3.56
CA HIS A 130 -27.13 -9.89 -2.30
C HIS A 130 -28.08 -10.11 -1.11
N ARG A 131 -29.29 -9.54 -1.13
CA ARG A 131 -30.28 -9.66 -0.04
C ARG A 131 -31.10 -10.95 -0.16
N GLN A 132 -30.42 -12.09 -0.15
CA GLN A 132 -31.05 -13.41 -0.37
C GLN A 132 -31.93 -13.87 0.79
N HIS A 133 -31.71 -13.33 2.00
CA HIS A 133 -32.45 -13.72 3.21
C HIS A 133 -33.53 -12.72 3.62
N LYS A 134 -33.81 -11.72 2.78
CA LYS A 134 -34.80 -10.67 3.05
C LYS A 134 -35.55 -10.33 1.74
N PRO A 135 -36.61 -11.08 1.39
CA PRO A 135 -37.20 -12.20 2.15
C PRO A 135 -36.44 -13.51 1.95
N ARG A 136 -36.47 -14.40 2.95
CA ARG A 136 -35.85 -15.74 2.86
C ARG A 136 -36.64 -16.71 1.97
N PHE A 137 -37.95 -16.52 1.91
CA PHE A 137 -38.86 -17.25 1.05
C PHE A 137 -39.68 -16.26 0.26
N THR A 138 -39.82 -16.48 -1.04
CA THR A 138 -40.59 -15.63 -1.95
C THR A 138 -41.16 -16.49 -3.05
N THR A 139 -42.34 -16.12 -3.55
CA THR A 139 -42.98 -16.80 -4.68
C THR A 139 -42.40 -16.37 -6.02
N LYS A 140 -41.76 -15.19 -6.07
CA LYS A 140 -41.18 -14.60 -7.28
C LYS A 140 -39.69 -14.94 -7.38
N ARG A 141 -39.24 -15.41 -8.55
CA ARG A 141 -37.81 -15.61 -8.85
C ARG A 141 -37.10 -14.25 -8.97
N PRO A 142 -35.85 -14.13 -8.51
CA PRO A 142 -35.10 -12.88 -8.66
C PRO A 142 -34.81 -12.60 -10.14
N ASN A 143 -35.02 -11.36 -10.57
CA ASN A 143 -34.53 -10.87 -11.86
C ASN A 143 -33.06 -10.41 -11.70
N THR A 144 -32.20 -10.78 -12.65
CA THR A 144 -30.78 -10.41 -12.66
C THR A 144 -30.39 -9.52 -13.84
N PHE A 145 -31.34 -9.24 -14.74
CA PHE A 145 -31.18 -8.33 -15.88
C PHE A 145 -31.92 -7.02 -15.61
N PHE A 146 -31.19 -5.90 -15.60
CA PHE A 146 -31.67 -4.56 -15.27
C PHE A 146 -31.12 -3.51 -16.24
#